data_AF-A0A966PQX6-F1
#
_entry.id   AF-A0A966PQX6-F1
#
_cell.length_a   1.000
_cell.length_b   1.000
_cell.length_c   1.000
_cell.angle_alpha   90.00
_cell.angle_beta   90.00
_cell.angle_gamma   90.00
#
_symmetry.space_group_name_H-M   'P 1'
#
loop_
_entity.id
_entity.type
_entity.pdbx_description
1 polymer ?
#
loop_
_entity_poly.entity_id
_entity_poly.type
_entity_poly.pdbx_seq_one_letter_code
_entity_poly.pdbx_strand_id
1 'polypeptide(L)' 'MKLATRLDRLGTETAFAVAATAADWLSKGNEVFPFHLGDLNLATPANIAEAMQRAVLEGKTGYCPNAGIAPLRLALAE' A
#
# COMPACT_ATOMS: atom_id res chain seq x y z
N MET A 1 22.30 15.24 14.89
CA MET A 1 20.89 14.97 15.26
C MET A 1 20.87 13.81 16.24
N LYS A 2 20.16 13.91 17.38
CA LYS A 2 20.06 12.81 18.36
C LYS A 2 18.75 12.07 18.14
N LEU A 3 18.82 10.80 17.76
CA LEU A 3 17.66 9.94 17.53
C LEU A 3 17.20 9.29 18.84
N ALA A 4 15.95 8.81 18.87
CA ALA A 4 15.40 8.11 20.02
C ALA A 4 15.92 6.66 20.06
N THR A 5 16.43 6.20 21.22
CA THR A 5 17.02 4.85 21.41
C THR A 5 16.07 3.71 21.04
N ARG A 6 14.75 3.89 21.16
CA ARG A 6 13.79 2.85 20.76
C ARG A 6 13.82 2.51 19.27
N LEU A 7 14.36 3.38 18.42
CA LEU A 7 14.51 3.10 16.99
C LEU A 7 15.46 1.94 16.73
N ASP A 8 16.42 1.70 17.63
CA ASP A 8 17.38 0.59 17.52
C ASP A 8 16.67 -0.79 17.55
N ARG A 9 15.43 -0.85 18.05
CA ARG A 9 14.63 -2.09 18.13
C ARG A 9 13.88 -2.43 16.83
N LEU A 10 13.80 -1.52 15.86
CA LEU A 10 13.04 -1.74 14.63
C LEU A 10 13.75 -2.70 13.68
N GLY A 11 15.08 -2.84 13.78
CA GLY A 11 15.87 -3.64 12.84
C GLY A 11 15.91 -3.02 11.44
N THR A 12 16.16 -3.86 10.43
CA THR A 12 16.24 -3.46 9.02
C THR A 12 15.27 -4.30 8.20
N GLU A 13 14.53 -3.65 7.30
CA GLU A 13 13.61 -4.32 6.38
C GLU A 13 14.40 -5.00 5.24
N THR A 14 14.27 -6.32 5.11
CA THR A 14 15.00 -7.12 4.12
C THR A 14 14.22 -7.28 2.82
N ALA A 15 12.89 -7.17 2.82
CA ALA A 15 12.07 -7.31 1.63
C ALA A 15 12.39 -6.24 0.58
N PHE A 16 12.66 -5.00 1.01
CA PHE A 16 13.05 -3.92 0.09
C PHE A 16 14.43 -4.14 -0.53
N ALA A 17 15.38 -4.76 0.19
CA ALA A 17 16.69 -5.08 -0.37
C ALA A 17 16.58 -6.11 -1.51
N VAL A 18 15.78 -7.16 -1.30
CA VAL A 18 15.50 -8.17 -2.33
C VAL A 18 14.78 -7.55 -3.53
N ALA A 19 13.78 -6.68 -3.28
CA ALA A 19 13.07 -5.98 -4.34
C ALA A 19 13.99 -5.11 -5.20
N ALA A 20 14.94 -4.39 -4.58
CA ALA A 20 15.94 -3.60 -5.29
C ALA A 20 16.86 -4.47 -6.17
N THR A 21 17.34 -5.60 -5.64
CA THR A 21 18.16 -6.55 -6.41
C THR A 21 17.38 -7.16 -7.58
N ALA A 22 16.12 -7.53 -7.36
CA ALA A 22 15.24 -8.06 -8.40
C ALA A 22 14.98 -7.03 -9.51
N ALA A 23 14.75 -5.75 -9.15
CA ALA A 23 14.56 -4.67 -10.11
C ALA A 23 15.83 -4.38 -10.93
N ASP A 24 17.01 -4.36 -10.31
CA ASP A 24 18.29 -4.22 -11.01
C ASP A 24 18.52 -5.37 -12.00
N TRP A 25 18.24 -6.61 -11.59
CA TRP A 25 18.35 -7.78 -12.46
C TRP A 25 17.38 -7.73 -13.64
N LEU A 26 16.13 -7.34 -13.40
CA LEU A 26 15.11 -7.13 -14.44
C LEU A 26 15.53 -6.03 -15.43
N SER A 27 16.09 -4.93 -14.94
CA SER A 27 16.52 -3.79 -15.76
C SER A 27 17.62 -4.15 -16.77
N LYS A 28 18.37 -5.22 -16.51
CA LYS A 28 19.40 -5.77 -17.41
C LYS A 28 18.82 -6.67 -18.49
N GLY A 29 17.49 -6.79 -18.58
CA GLY A 29 16.77 -7.59 -19.57
C GLY A 29 16.58 -9.06 -19.16
N ASN A 30 16.88 -9.42 -17.92
CA ASN A 30 16.69 -10.78 -17.43
C ASN A 30 15.26 -11.02 -16.95
N GLU A 31 14.81 -12.27 -17.02
CA GLU A 31 13.52 -12.68 -16.48
C GLU A 31 13.58 -12.79 -14.94
N VAL A 32 12.54 -12.30 -14.26
CA VAL A 32 12.40 -12.31 -12.81
C VAL A 32 11.02 -12.80 -12.42
N PHE A 33 10.96 -13.76 -11.51
CA PHE A 33 9.74 -14.22 -10.86
C PHE A 33 9.71 -13.70 -9.41
N PRO A 34 8.97 -12.62 -9.10
CA PRO A 34 9.10 -11.89 -7.84
C PRO A 34 8.30 -12.53 -6.69
N PHE A 35 8.67 -13.73 -6.26
CA PHE A 35 8.02 -14.46 -5.15
C PHE A 35 8.29 -13.89 -3.75
N HIS A 36 8.96 -12.74 -3.66
CA HIS A 36 9.27 -12.05 -2.42
C HIS A 36 8.27 -10.96 -2.06
N LEU A 37 7.38 -10.59 -3.00
CA LEU A 37 6.37 -9.55 -2.78
C LEU A 37 5.09 -10.14 -2.18
N GLY A 38 4.52 -9.43 -1.21
CA GLY A 38 3.20 -9.73 -0.65
C GLY A 38 2.03 -9.09 -1.42
N ASP A 39 2.30 -8.47 -2.57
CA ASP A 39 1.28 -7.93 -3.46
C ASP A 39 0.67 -9.07 -4.30
N LEU A 40 -0.65 -9.05 -4.44
CA LEU A 40 -1.39 -10.06 -5.20
C LEU A 40 -1.28 -9.85 -6.72
N ASN A 41 -0.74 -8.72 -7.18
CA ASN A 41 -0.65 -8.35 -8.60
C ASN A 41 -2.00 -8.53 -9.32
N LEU A 42 -3.08 -8.16 -8.64
CA LEU A 42 -4.44 -8.14 -9.17
C LEU A 42 -4.87 -6.68 -9.30
N ALA A 43 -5.50 -6.37 -10.44
CA ALA A 43 -6.13 -5.06 -10.59
C ALA A 43 -7.23 -4.88 -9.55
N THR A 44 -7.30 -3.69 -8.94
CA THR A 44 -8.44 -3.30 -8.13
C THR A 44 -9.73 -3.45 -8.95
N PRO A 45 -10.77 -4.12 -8.43
CA PRO A 45 -12.04 -4.29 -9.13
C PRO A 45 -12.64 -2.98 -9.64
N ALA A 46 -13.18 -2.99 -10.86
CA ALA A 46 -13.68 -1.79 -11.56
C ALA A 46 -14.73 -1.03 -10.74
N ASN A 47 -15.65 -1.73 -10.09
CA ASN A 47 -16.68 -1.12 -9.23
C ASN A 47 -16.09 -0.31 -8.07
N ILE A 48 -14.92 -0.71 -7.55
CA ILE A 48 -14.21 0.02 -6.49
C ILE A 48 -13.53 1.27 -7.08
N ALA A 49 -12.86 1.12 -8.22
CA ALA A 49 -12.21 2.24 -8.90
C ALA A 49 -13.22 3.34 -9.32
N GLU A 50 -14.37 2.94 -9.86
CA GLU A 50 -15.46 3.84 -10.23
C GLU A 50 -16.08 4.55 -9.01
N ALA A 51 -16.27 3.82 -7.89
CA ALA A 51 -16.78 4.41 -6.66
C ALA A 51 -15.81 5.46 -6.08
N MET A 52 -14.50 5.19 -6.15
CA MET A 52 -13.46 6.15 -5.76
C MET A 52 -13.49 7.39 -6.65
N GLN A 53 -13.51 7.23 -7.98
CA GLN A 53 -13.57 8.34 -8.93
C GLN A 53 -14.78 9.24 -8.67
N ARG A 54 -15.97 8.64 -8.51
CA ARG A 54 -17.19 9.37 -8.18
C ARG A 54 -17.07 10.14 -6.85
N ALA A 55 -16.51 9.52 -5.81
CA ALA A 55 -16.33 10.18 -4.51
C ALA A 55 -15.43 11.43 -4.62
N VAL A 56 -14.36 11.36 -5.42
CA VAL A 56 -13.49 12.51 -5.69
C VAL A 56 -14.25 13.62 -6.43
N LEU A 57 -15.02 13.27 -7.47
CA LEU A 57 -15.83 14.24 -8.24
C LEU A 57 -16.93 14.89 -7.40
N GLU A 58 -17.49 14.17 -6.43
CA GLU A 58 -18.47 14.68 -5.47
C GLU A 58 -17.85 15.53 -4.34
N GLY A 59 -16.54 15.76 -4.38
CA GLY A 59 -15.84 16.61 -3.41
C GLY A 59 -15.59 15.96 -2.05
N LYS A 60 -15.61 14.62 -1.95
CA LYS A 60 -15.31 13.88 -0.71
C LYS A 60 -13.81 13.82 -0.43
N THR A 61 -13.17 14.98 -0.29
CA THR A 61 -11.70 15.15 -0.18
C THR A 61 -11.25 15.81 1.13
N GLY A 62 -12.19 16.10 2.03
CA GLY A 62 -11.92 16.68 3.34
C GLY A 62 -11.60 15.65 4.42
N TYR A 63 -11.36 16.15 5.63
CA TYR A 63 -11.19 15.30 6.81
C TYR A 63 -12.39 14.39 7.04
N CYS A 64 -12.12 13.13 7.35
CA CYS A 64 -13.10 12.20 7.87
C CYS A 64 -13.00 12.13 9.41
N PRO A 65 -14.02 11.59 10.10
CA PRO A 65 -13.91 11.32 11.54
C PRO A 65 -12.69 10.43 11.84
N ASN A 66 -12.03 10.65 12.98
CA ASN A 66 -10.83 9.90 13.39
C ASN A 66 -10.99 8.38 13.34
N ALA A 67 -12.22 7.90 13.54
CA ALA A 67 -12.53 6.48 13.56
C ALA A 67 -12.97 5.91 12.19
N GLY A 68 -12.89 6.70 11.11
CA GLY A 68 -13.37 6.38 9.77
C GLY A 68 -14.80 6.85 9.49
N ILE A 69 -15.20 6.89 8.21
CA ILE A 69 -16.55 7.27 7.79
C ILE A 69 -17.58 6.21 8.26
N ALA A 70 -18.76 6.68 8.67
CA ALA A 70 -19.81 5.79 9.16
C ALA A 70 -20.22 4.70 8.15
N PRO A 71 -20.38 4.97 6.83
CA PRO A 71 -20.74 3.94 5.87
C PRO A 71 -19.77 2.76 5.81
N LEU A 72 -18.45 3.02 5.86
CA LEU A 72 -17.44 1.96 5.84
C LEU A 72 -17.46 1.15 7.14
N ARG A 73 -17.58 1.83 8.29
CA ARG A 73 -17.63 1.16 9.59
C ARG A 73 -18.83 0.24 9.73
N LEU A 74 -19.99 0.66 9.23
CA LEU A 74 -21.21 -0.15 9.25
C LEU A 74 -21.08 -1.35 8.31
N ALA A 75 -20.59 -1.15 7.08
CA ALA A 75 -20.37 -2.23 6.12
C ALA A 75 -19.36 -3.29 6.59
N LEU A 76 -18.40 -2.93 7.46
CA LEU A 76 -17.46 -3.88 8.06
C LEU A 76 -18.01 -4.62 9.29
N ALA A 77 -19.11 -4.12 9.88
CA ALA A 77 -19.71 -4.67 11.08
C ALA A 77 -20.87 -5.64 10.79
N GLU A 78 -21.40 -5.60 9.55
CA GLU A 78 -22.33 -6.59 9.01
C GLU A 78 -21.64 -7.94 8.76
#